data_AF-A0A1I3WGZ5-F1
#
_entry.id   AF-A0A1I3WGZ5-F1
#
_cell.length_a   1.000
_cell.length_b   1.000
_cell.length_c   1.000
_cell.angle_alpha   90.00
_cell.angle_beta   90.00
_cell.angle_gamma   90.00
#
_symmetry.space_group_name_H-M   'P 1'
#
loop_
_entity.id
_entity.type
_entity.pdbx_description
1 polymer ?
#
loop_
_entity_poly.entity_id
_entity_poly.type
_entity_poly.pdbx_seq_one_letter_code
_entity_poly.pdbx_strand_id
1 'polypeptide(L)'
;MQHIPPPPVTTSEIRVVDAAGTPRILLSAAGDGPAIVLIGRDTKPAAAIALDSADRPSVKLANPSPGGPVAAIEIDDKGAHVKFDRAGGASSYLFLNNGGTSGVVLIDAKGVRQAAILVGADGKVTLEGVEGNAPAGR
;
A
#
# COMPACT_ATOMS: atom_id res chain seq x y z
N MET A 1 -15.17 -21.27 -42.96
CA MET A 1 -14.23 -20.13 -42.85
C MET A 1 -13.52 -20.26 -41.52
N GLN A 2 -12.20 -20.40 -41.50
CA GLN A 2 -11.43 -20.41 -40.24
C GLN A 2 -11.39 -18.97 -39.70
N HIS A 3 -11.87 -18.76 -38.48
CA HIS A 3 -11.76 -17.46 -37.80
C HIS A 3 -10.31 -17.28 -37.35
N ILE A 4 -9.56 -16.41 -38.03
CA ILE A 4 -8.24 -15.99 -37.57
C ILE A 4 -8.48 -14.91 -36.51
N PRO A 5 -8.06 -15.12 -35.24
CA PRO A 5 -8.21 -14.11 -34.22
C PRO A 5 -7.38 -12.86 -34.58
N PRO A 6 -7.84 -11.65 -34.21
CA PRO A 6 -7.08 -10.44 -34.45
C PRO A 6 -5.73 -10.51 -33.72
N PRO A 7 -4.68 -9.86 -34.26
CA PRO A 7 -3.39 -9.78 -33.58
C PRO A 7 -3.53 -9.05 -32.23
N PRO A 8 -2.68 -9.37 -31.24
CA PRO A 8 -2.69 -8.69 -29.97
C PRO A 8 -2.32 -7.21 -30.12
N VAL A 9 -2.91 -6.36 -29.28
CA VAL A 9 -2.52 -4.96 -29.17
C VAL A 9 -1.37 -4.85 -28.18
N THR A 10 -0.22 -4.33 -28.63
CA THR A 10 0.95 -4.03 -27.79
C THR A 10 1.08 -2.52 -27.62
N THR A 11 1.06 -2.05 -26.38
CA THR A 11 1.20 -0.64 -26.03
C THR A 11 1.82 -0.51 -24.65
N SER A 12 2.49 0.62 -24.39
CA SER A 12 2.95 0.96 -23.05
C SER A 12 1.83 1.49 -22.16
N GLU A 13 0.70 1.89 -22.74
CA GLU A 13 -0.41 2.50 -22.00
C GLU A 13 -1.78 2.21 -22.64
N ILE A 14 -2.76 1.91 -21.79
CA ILE A 14 -4.18 1.80 -22.12
C ILE A 14 -4.97 2.69 -21.14
N ARG A 15 -5.81 3.57 -21.69
CA ARG A 15 -6.78 4.36 -20.92
C ARG A 15 -8.18 3.87 -21.19
N VAL A 16 -8.86 3.40 -20.17
CA VAL A 16 -10.29 3.10 -20.23
C VAL A 16 -11.04 4.33 -19.76
N VAL A 17 -11.93 4.85 -20.61
CA VAL A 17 -12.74 6.04 -20.35
C VAL A 17 -14.20 5.66 -20.09
N ASP A 18 -14.94 6.54 -19.40
CA ASP A 18 -16.40 6.44 -19.33
C ASP A 18 -17.08 6.98 -20.60
N ALA A 19 -18.42 6.98 -20.62
CA ALA A 19 -19.21 7.43 -21.77
C ALA A 19 -19.01 8.91 -22.13
N ALA A 20 -18.52 9.73 -21.19
CA ALA A 20 -18.19 11.13 -21.44
C ALA A 20 -16.74 11.33 -21.92
N GLY A 21 -15.97 10.24 -22.07
CA GLY A 21 -14.55 10.29 -22.42
C GLY A 21 -13.62 10.55 -21.22
N THR A 22 -14.13 10.51 -19.99
CA THR A 22 -13.31 10.74 -18.79
C THR A 22 -12.54 9.48 -18.41
N PRO A 23 -11.20 9.52 -18.24
CA PRO A 23 -10.42 8.37 -17.81
C PRO A 23 -10.87 7.79 -16.47
N ARG A 24 -11.07 6.47 -16.42
CA ARG A 24 -11.48 5.71 -15.22
C ARG A 24 -10.48 4.65 -14.80
N ILE A 25 -9.74 4.08 -15.75
CA ILE A 25 -8.68 3.10 -15.50
C ILE A 25 -7.50 3.45 -16.39
N LEU A 26 -6.31 3.42 -15.80
CA LEU A 26 -5.04 3.48 -16.52
C LEU A 26 -4.31 2.16 -16.30
N LEU A 27 -3.94 1.50 -17.40
CA LEU A 27 -2.97 0.41 -17.40
C LEU A 27 -1.71 0.96 -18.05
N SER A 28 -0.58 0.98 -17.34
CA SER A 28 0.64 1.58 -17.85
C SER A 28 1.85 0.73 -17.48
N ALA A 29 2.81 0.65 -18.39
CA ALA A 29 4.17 0.16 -18.16
C ALA A 29 5.22 1.28 -18.32
N ALA A 30 4.77 2.54 -18.33
CA ALA A 30 5.64 3.71 -18.40
C ALA A 30 6.05 4.20 -17.00
N GLY A 31 7.19 4.88 -16.89
CA GLY A 31 7.67 5.47 -15.64
C GLY A 31 8.35 4.47 -14.71
N ASP A 32 8.05 4.54 -13.42
CA ASP A 32 8.74 3.82 -12.33
C ASP A 32 8.39 2.32 -12.22
N GLY A 33 7.52 1.82 -13.10
CA GLY A 33 7.12 0.42 -13.14
C GLY A 33 5.71 0.22 -13.69
N PRO A 34 5.30 -1.04 -13.94
CA PRO A 34 3.95 -1.36 -14.36
C PRO A 34 2.91 -1.05 -13.27
N ALA A 35 1.80 -0.45 -13.68
CA ALA A 35 0.72 -0.02 -12.80
C ALA A 35 -0.67 -0.17 -13.41
N ILE A 36 -1.64 -0.46 -12.53
CA ILE A 36 -3.08 -0.37 -12.76
C ILE A 36 -3.60 0.71 -11.82
N VAL A 37 -4.16 1.80 -12.35
CA VAL A 37 -4.66 2.93 -11.56
C VAL A 37 -6.16 3.10 -11.79
N LEU A 38 -6.95 3.07 -10.72
CA LEU A 38 -8.34 3.49 -10.73
C LEU A 38 -8.41 5.00 -10.52
N ILE A 39 -9.10 5.69 -11.42
CA ILE A 39 -9.20 7.16 -11.43
C ILE A 39 -10.60 7.55 -10.92
N GLY A 40 -10.62 8.44 -9.91
CA GLY A 40 -11.80 9.04 -9.33
C GLY A 40 -12.52 9.99 -10.27
N ARG A 41 -13.74 10.39 -9.92
CA ARG A 41 -14.52 11.37 -10.70
C ARG A 41 -13.90 12.77 -10.71
N ASP A 42 -13.07 13.06 -9.71
CA ASP A 42 -12.28 14.29 -9.60
C ASP A 42 -10.97 14.22 -10.41
N THR A 43 -10.81 13.19 -11.25
CA THR A 43 -9.63 12.92 -12.09
C THR A 43 -8.35 12.58 -11.33
N LYS A 44 -8.44 12.26 -10.04
CA LYS A 44 -7.29 11.85 -9.22
C LYS A 44 -7.21 10.33 -9.09
N PRO A 45 -6.00 9.76 -8.88
CA PRO A 45 -5.86 8.37 -8.49
C PRO A 45 -6.63 8.07 -7.20
N ALA A 46 -7.56 7.11 -7.27
CA ALA A 46 -8.33 6.63 -6.12
C ALA A 46 -7.75 5.32 -5.57
N ALA A 47 -7.20 4.48 -6.44
CA ALA A 47 -6.47 3.28 -6.05
C ALA A 47 -5.40 2.94 -7.09
N ALA A 48 -4.34 2.24 -6.69
CA ALA A 48 -3.31 1.76 -7.58
C ALA A 48 -2.83 0.36 -7.18
N ILE A 49 -2.50 -0.47 -8.17
CA ILE A 49 -1.70 -1.69 -8.02
C ILE A 49 -0.45 -1.45 -8.86
N ALA A 50 0.74 -1.58 -8.29
CA ALA A 50 1.98 -1.26 -9.00
C ALA A 50 3.15 -2.14 -8.55
N LEU A 51 4.12 -2.31 -9.43
CA LEU A 51 5.46 -2.75 -9.06
C LEU A 51 6.38 -1.53 -8.90
N ASP A 52 7.30 -1.60 -7.95
CA ASP A 52 8.41 -0.65 -7.87
C ASP A 52 9.59 -1.05 -8.78
N SER A 53 10.68 -0.28 -8.75
CA SER A 53 11.87 -0.53 -9.56
C SER A 53 12.63 -1.82 -9.24
N ALA A 54 12.26 -2.52 -8.16
CA ALA A 54 12.79 -3.82 -7.76
C ALA A 54 11.74 -4.94 -7.95
N ASP A 55 10.71 -4.69 -8.76
CA ASP A 55 9.59 -5.60 -9.04
C ASP A 55 8.77 -5.99 -7.80
N ARG A 56 8.80 -5.19 -6.73
CA ARG A 56 8.03 -5.47 -5.51
C ARG A 56 6.61 -4.92 -5.64
N PRO A 57 5.58 -5.73 -5.35
CA PRO A 57 4.19 -5.32 -5.53
C PRO A 57 3.66 -4.42 -4.40
N SER A 58 2.77 -3.52 -4.78
CA SER A 58 2.00 -2.68 -3.87
C SER A 58 0.55 -2.52 -4.32
N VAL A 59 -0.35 -2.33 -3.35
CA VAL A 59 -1.73 -1.87 -3.54
C VAL A 59 -1.93 -0.64 -2.67
N LYS A 60 -2.36 0.47 -3.24
CA LYS A 60 -2.58 1.75 -2.54
C LYS A 60 -4.01 2.22 -2.72
N LEU A 61 -4.62 2.71 -1.65
CA LEU A 61 -5.95 3.29 -1.61
C LEU A 61 -5.83 4.74 -1.14
N ALA A 62 -6.26 5.68 -1.98
CA ALA A 62 -6.32 7.09 -1.64
C ALA A 62 -7.65 7.46 -0.99
N ASN A 63 -7.62 8.45 -0.10
CA ASN A 63 -8.86 9.04 0.41
C ASN A 63 -9.35 10.13 -0.54
N PRO A 64 -10.63 10.12 -0.97
CA PRO A 64 -11.17 11.23 -1.76
C PRO A 64 -11.27 12.53 -0.95
N SER A 65 -11.34 12.44 0.38
CA SER A 65 -11.34 13.61 1.25
C SER A 65 -9.91 14.12 1.47
N PRO A 66 -9.61 15.40 1.20
CA PRO A 66 -8.30 15.98 1.49
C PRO A 66 -7.89 15.77 2.96
N GLY A 67 -6.68 15.26 3.18
CA GLY A 67 -6.17 14.95 4.52
C GLY A 67 -6.82 13.74 5.20
N GLY A 68 -7.70 13.00 4.50
CA GLY A 68 -8.25 11.74 4.98
C GLY A 68 -7.19 10.62 5.07
N PRO A 69 -7.44 9.56 5.85
CA PRO A 69 -6.51 8.44 5.96
C PRO A 69 -6.41 7.65 4.64
N VAL A 70 -5.21 7.16 4.34
CA VAL A 70 -4.89 6.29 3.20
C VAL A 70 -4.57 4.88 3.70
N ALA A 71 -4.61 3.91 2.80
CA ALA A 71 -4.20 2.54 3.09
C ALA A 71 -3.25 1.99 2.03
N ALA A 72 -2.32 1.14 2.43
CA ALA A 72 -1.41 0.45 1.53
C ALA A 72 -1.18 -1.00 1.95
N ILE A 73 -1.01 -1.89 0.98
CA ILE A 73 -0.50 -3.25 1.15
C ILE A 73 0.77 -3.31 0.30
N GLU A 74 1.91 -3.59 0.90
CA GLU A 74 3.22 -3.43 0.24
C GLU A 74 4.15 -4.60 0.59
N ILE A 75 4.98 -4.98 -0.37
CA ILE A 75 6.21 -5.74 -0.13
C ILE A 75 7.37 -4.76 -0.31
N ASP A 76 8.25 -4.65 0.68
CA ASP A 76 9.48 -3.84 0.61
C ASP A 76 10.73 -4.64 1.01
N ASP A 77 11.84 -3.96 1.30
CA ASP A 77 13.12 -4.55 1.72
C ASP A 77 13.09 -5.11 3.15
N LYS A 78 12.11 -4.68 3.94
CA LYS A 78 11.88 -5.10 5.33
C LYS A 78 10.87 -6.24 5.40
N GLY A 79 9.96 -6.39 4.45
CA GLY A 79 9.05 -7.54 4.35
C GLY A 79 7.69 -7.20 3.77
N ALA A 80 6.63 -7.80 4.31
CA ALA A 80 5.26 -7.52 3.93
C ALA A 80 4.57 -6.62 4.96
N HIS A 81 3.77 -5.65 4.51
CA HIS A 81 3.02 -4.76 5.41
C HIS A 81 1.65 -4.40 4.87
N VAL A 82 0.74 -4.13 5.81
CA VAL A 82 -0.51 -3.41 5.59
C VAL A 82 -0.47 -2.17 6.47
N LYS A 83 -0.55 -0.98 5.88
CA LYS A 83 -0.40 0.30 6.58
C LYS A 83 -1.64 1.16 6.40
N PHE A 84 -2.08 1.82 7.47
CA PHE A 84 -3.01 2.93 7.46
C PHE A 84 -2.27 4.19 7.89
N ASP A 85 -2.34 5.25 7.10
CA ASP A 85 -1.63 6.50 7.36
C ASP A 85 -2.57 7.70 7.26
N ARG A 86 -2.25 8.79 7.94
CA ARG A 86 -2.94 10.07 7.85
C ARG A 86 -1.92 11.18 8.01
N ALA A 87 -1.85 12.08 7.03
CA ALA A 87 -0.99 13.26 7.13
C ALA A 87 -1.33 14.07 8.40
N GLY A 88 -0.33 14.28 9.26
CA GLY A 88 -0.49 14.97 10.54
C GLY A 88 -1.33 14.23 11.58
N GLY A 89 -1.58 12.93 11.38
CA GLY A 89 -2.37 12.08 12.28
C GLY A 89 -1.64 10.79 12.67
N ALA A 90 -2.29 10.01 13.52
CA ALA A 90 -1.79 8.68 13.89
C ALA A 90 -1.77 7.74 12.67
N SER A 91 -0.89 6.73 12.74
CA SER A 91 -0.81 5.66 11.76
C SER A 91 -0.75 4.30 12.46
N SER A 92 -1.08 3.24 11.72
CA SER A 92 -0.95 1.87 12.19
C SER A 92 -0.49 0.98 11.07
N TYR A 93 0.21 -0.10 11.41
CA TYR A 93 0.56 -1.11 10.42
C TYR A 93 0.64 -2.51 11.02
N LEU A 94 0.27 -3.48 10.21
CA LEU A 94 0.53 -4.91 10.37
C LEU A 94 1.72 -5.26 9.49
N PHE A 95 2.63 -6.10 9.97
CA PHE A 95 3.77 -6.54 9.18
C PHE A 95 4.19 -7.98 9.47
N LEU A 96 4.91 -8.56 8.50
CA LEU A 96 5.80 -9.70 8.66
C LEU A 96 7.13 -9.31 8.02
N ASN A 97 8.19 -9.22 8.82
CA ASN A 97 9.51 -8.85 8.31
C ASN A 97 10.27 -10.05 7.74
N ASN A 98 11.30 -9.79 6.94
CA ASN A 98 12.14 -10.82 6.31
C ASN A 98 12.94 -11.67 7.32
N GLY A 99 13.03 -11.22 8.58
CA GLY A 99 13.61 -11.99 9.69
C GLY A 99 12.60 -12.89 10.42
N GLY A 100 11.34 -12.96 9.97
CA GLY A 100 10.30 -13.82 10.53
C GLY A 100 9.56 -13.23 11.75
N THR A 101 9.79 -11.97 12.09
CA THR A 101 8.99 -11.28 13.12
C THR A 101 7.75 -10.69 12.49
N SER A 102 6.57 -10.99 13.05
CA SER A 102 5.32 -10.34 12.67
C SER A 102 4.81 -9.44 13.79
N GLY A 103 3.97 -8.46 13.47
CA GLY A 103 3.37 -7.65 14.51
C GLY A 103 2.44 -6.55 14.02
N VAL A 104 1.75 -5.94 14.98
CA VAL A 104 0.92 -4.75 14.79
C VAL A 104 1.53 -3.62 15.59
N VAL A 105 1.60 -2.43 15.00
CA VAL A 105 2.21 -1.24 15.61
C VAL A 105 1.27 -0.05 15.47
N LEU A 106 1.13 0.72 16.55
CA LEU A 106 0.39 1.98 16.61
C LEU A 106 1.37 3.14 16.80
N ILE A 107 1.26 4.15 15.95
CA ILE A 107 2.13 5.33 15.92
C ILE A 107 1.28 6.59 16.06
N ASP A 108 1.69 7.53 16.89
CA ASP A 108 1.00 8.81 17.03
C ASP A 108 1.28 9.79 15.87
N ALA A 109 0.65 10.97 15.93
CA ALA A 109 0.83 12.01 14.92
C ALA A 109 2.25 12.61 14.85
N LYS A 110 3.11 12.34 15.83
CA LYS A 110 4.51 12.77 15.87
C LYS A 110 5.45 11.69 15.32
N GLY A 111 4.93 10.56 14.89
CA GLY A 111 5.74 9.43 14.43
C GLY A 111 6.28 8.56 15.58
N VAL A 112 5.81 8.76 16.82
CA VAL A 112 6.27 7.99 17.97
C VAL A 112 5.43 6.71 18.11
N ARG A 113 6.10 5.56 18.18
CA ARG A 113 5.46 4.27 18.48
C ARG A 113 4.86 4.32 19.88
N GLN A 114 3.54 4.21 19.95
CA GLN A 114 2.80 4.22 21.22
C GLN A 114 2.53 2.80 21.71
N ALA A 115 2.32 1.83 20.81
CA ALA A 115 2.14 0.44 21.20
C ALA A 115 2.58 -0.52 20.08
N ALA A 116 2.97 -1.73 20.47
CA ALA A 116 3.19 -2.83 19.54
C ALA A 116 2.86 -4.19 20.16
N ILE A 117 2.38 -5.12 19.33
CA ILE A 117 2.26 -6.54 19.66
C ILE A 117 3.08 -7.29 18.62
N LEU A 118 4.14 -7.97 19.05
CA LEU A 118 5.09 -8.63 18.15
C LEU A 118 5.16 -10.12 18.46
N VAL A 119 5.38 -10.92 17.42
CA VAL A 119 5.68 -12.36 17.50
C VAL A 119 6.99 -12.61 16.78
N GLY A 120 8.01 -13.04 17.53
CA GLY A 120 9.32 -13.42 16.98
C GLY A 120 9.26 -14.74 16.22
N ALA A 121 10.28 -15.01 15.40
CA ALA A 121 10.42 -16.28 14.70
C ALA A 121 10.54 -17.50 15.65
N ASP A 122 10.94 -17.25 16.91
CA ASP A 122 10.99 -18.25 17.99
C ASP A 122 9.61 -18.46 18.67
N GLY A 123 8.56 -17.79 18.19
CA GLY A 123 7.21 -17.86 18.73
C GLY A 123 6.98 -17.01 19.99
N LYS A 124 7.99 -16.28 20.49
CA LYS A 124 7.81 -15.42 21.65
C LYS A 124 6.97 -14.19 21.29
N VAL A 125 6.04 -13.87 22.18
CA VAL A 125 5.18 -12.71 22.06
C VAL A 125 5.72 -11.59 22.95
N THR A 126 5.84 -10.39 22.39
CA THR A 126 6.15 -9.17 23.16
C THR A 126 5.04 -8.14 22.98
N LEU A 127 4.75 -7.41 24.06
CA LEU A 127 3.82 -6.29 24.07
C LEU A 127 4.60 -5.06 24.54
N GLU A 128 4.59 -4.01 23.72
CA GLU A 128 5.23 -2.72 24.01
C GLU A 128 4.15 -1.64 24.17
N GLY A 129 4.36 -0.70 25.10
CA GLY A 129 3.58 0.53 25.18
C GLY A 129 2.09 0.35 25.54
N VAL A 130 1.75 -0.76 26.19
CA VAL A 130 0.36 -1.06 26.59
C VAL A 130 -0.04 -0.38 27.91
N GLU A 131 0.80 0.49 28.47
CA GLU A 131 0.44 1.36 29.58
C GLU A 131 0.92 2.77 29.26
N GLY A 132 0.40 3.80 29.93
CA GLY A 132 1.07 5.11 29.98
C GLY A 132 2.46 5.08 30.62
N ASN A 133 3.20 3.97 30.48
CA ASN A 133 4.59 3.71 30.77
C ASN A 133 5.03 2.42 30.08
N ALA A 134 6.21 2.43 29.45
CA ALA A 134 7.09 1.27 29.31
C ALA A 134 8.51 1.76 28.93
N PRO A 135 9.61 1.04 29.21
CA PRO A 135 10.01 0.31 30.42
C PRO A 135 11.28 0.94 31.06
N ALA A 136 11.59 0.62 32.31
CA ALA A 136 12.95 0.82 32.84
C ALA A 136 13.81 -0.39 32.50
N GLY A 137 14.81 -0.20 31.65
CA GLY A 137 15.80 -1.24 31.36
C GLY A 137 16.64 -0.89 30.14
N ARG A 138 17.80 -0.27 30.40
CA ARG A 138 18.95 -0.24 29.48
C ARG A 138 19.60 -1.61 29.41
#